data_AF-A0A4S3JTZ7-F1
#
_entry.id   AF-A0A4S3JTZ7-F1
#
_cell.length_a   1.000
_cell.length_b   1.000
_cell.length_c   1.000
_cell.angle_alpha   90.00
_cell.angle_beta   90.00
_cell.angle_gamma   90.00
#
_symmetry.space_group_name_H-M   'P 1'
#
loop_
_entity.id
_entity.type
_entity.pdbx_description
1 polymer ?
#
loop_
_entity_poly.entity_id
_entity_poly.type
_entity_poly.pdbx_seq_one_letter_code
_entity_poly.pdbx_strand_id
1 'polypeptide(L)'
;MRSSMSLFQGLHALQYSLPRMAISHPASRSFSQLAHRSRRPSLASSWIPRGVSLSTSTIRYAKSPLTDRTSDDATDAELEEQNRKRRQEEPAYQITFTCKPCGHRSSHRMSKHGYHRGTVLIRCPSCLNRHVISDHLNIFFDEKKKLEDILAKQGDKVTRGYVDGDMEFWDDGTAYKKTGDEAKSD
;
A
#
# COMPACT_ATOMS: atom_id res chain seq x y z
N MET A 1 74.77 -32.04 18.91
CA MET A 1 73.61 -31.55 18.13
C MET A 1 73.75 -30.04 17.99
N ARG A 2 73.82 -29.57 16.74
CA ARG A 2 74.28 -28.24 16.28
C ARG A 2 73.24 -27.16 16.62
N SER A 3 73.59 -26.11 17.34
CA SER A 3 74.12 -24.79 16.89
C SER A 3 73.10 -23.83 16.29
N SER A 4 73.13 -22.64 16.86
CA SER A 4 72.39 -21.40 16.63
C SER A 4 72.82 -20.59 15.39
N MET A 5 72.00 -19.57 15.07
CA MET A 5 72.27 -18.29 14.38
C MET A 5 71.82 -18.12 12.91
N SER A 6 71.22 -16.94 12.65
CA SER A 6 70.97 -16.20 11.38
C SER A 6 69.50 -15.70 11.37
N LEU A 7 69.08 -14.44 11.52
CA LEU A 7 69.48 -13.07 11.12
C LEU A 7 69.33 -12.68 9.62
N PHE A 8 68.42 -11.71 9.44
CA PHE A 8 68.29 -10.64 8.43
C PHE A 8 67.42 -10.80 7.16
N GLN A 9 66.49 -9.84 7.09
CA GLN A 9 66.12 -8.94 5.97
C GLN A 9 65.38 -9.47 4.74
N GLY A 10 64.36 -8.70 4.33
CA GLY A 10 63.94 -8.62 2.93
C GLY A 10 62.47 -8.34 2.71
N LEU A 11 62.15 -7.08 2.41
CA LEU A 11 60.85 -6.55 1.97
C LEU A 11 60.41 -7.18 0.64
N HIS A 12 59.10 -7.36 0.42
CA HIS A 12 58.47 -7.02 -0.86
C HIS A 12 56.96 -6.82 -0.71
N ALA A 13 56.54 -5.59 -0.99
CA ALA A 13 55.16 -5.15 -1.06
C ALA A 13 54.48 -5.69 -2.32
N LEU A 14 53.23 -6.13 -2.20
CA LEU A 14 52.29 -6.17 -3.32
C LEU A 14 50.98 -5.52 -2.87
N GLN A 15 50.92 -4.22 -3.11
CA GLN A 15 49.73 -3.39 -3.02
C GLN A 15 48.85 -3.72 -4.22
N TYR A 16 47.68 -4.32 -3.99
CA TYR A 16 46.63 -4.40 -5.01
C TYR A 16 45.81 -3.11 -4.95
N SER A 17 46.13 -2.19 -5.87
CA SER A 17 45.33 -0.99 -6.14
C SER A 17 44.15 -1.35 -7.04
N LEU A 18 42.93 -1.22 -6.52
CA LEU A 18 41.71 -1.24 -7.32
C LEU A 18 41.40 0.19 -7.79
N PRO A 19 41.10 0.41 -9.09
CA PRO A 19 40.80 1.75 -9.60
C PRO A 19 39.42 2.22 -9.12
N ARG A 20 39.42 3.37 -8.45
CA ARG A 20 38.25 4.15 -8.03
C ARG A 20 37.65 4.82 -9.26
N MET A 21 36.56 4.27 -9.80
CA MET A 21 35.78 4.91 -10.86
C MET A 21 34.96 6.06 -10.27
N ALA A 22 35.36 7.29 -10.56
CA ALA A 22 34.63 8.50 -10.24
C ALA A 22 33.64 8.79 -11.40
N ILE A 23 32.34 8.66 -11.12
CA ILE A 23 31.28 9.06 -12.04
C ILE A 23 31.00 10.55 -11.79
N SER A 24 31.43 11.39 -12.73
CA SER A 24 31.06 12.79 -12.82
C SER A 24 29.67 12.92 -13.45
N HIS A 25 28.75 13.59 -12.77
CA HIS A 25 27.52 14.10 -13.41
C HIS A 25 27.56 15.64 -13.42
N PRO A 26 27.33 16.27 -14.58
CA PRO A 26 27.58 17.68 -14.78
C PRO A 26 26.52 18.61 -14.18
N ALA A 27 27.07 19.71 -13.67
CA ALA A 27 26.53 21.04 -13.39
C ALA A 27 25.12 21.39 -13.89
N SER A 28 24.31 21.83 -12.93
CA SER A 28 23.43 23.01 -12.94
C SER A 28 23.23 23.71 -14.29
N ARG A 29 22.00 23.64 -14.83
CA ARG A 29 21.51 24.61 -15.81
C ARG A 29 20.82 25.75 -15.08
N SER A 30 21.49 26.91 -15.09
CA SER A 30 20.95 28.20 -14.73
C SER A 30 19.89 28.62 -15.76
N PHE A 31 18.67 28.92 -15.31
CA PHE A 31 17.64 29.52 -16.15
C PHE A 31 17.88 31.02 -16.21
N SER A 32 18.40 31.49 -17.35
CA SER A 32 18.59 32.90 -17.64
C SER A 32 17.26 33.65 -17.77
N GLN A 33 17.24 34.85 -17.20
CA GLN A 33 16.21 35.87 -17.29
C GLN A 33 16.09 36.41 -18.74
N LEU A 34 14.89 36.84 -19.16
CA LEU A 34 14.56 38.26 -19.45
C LEU A 34 13.29 38.44 -20.29
N ALA A 35 12.39 39.23 -19.70
CA ALA A 35 11.40 40.14 -20.24
C ALA A 35 11.23 40.27 -21.77
N HIS A 36 10.00 40.03 -22.22
CA HIS A 36 9.41 40.80 -23.32
C HIS A 36 8.07 41.45 -22.91
N ARG A 37 8.20 42.76 -22.72
CA ARG A 37 7.16 43.78 -22.60
C ARG A 37 6.50 43.93 -23.97
N SER A 38 5.22 43.64 -24.11
CA SER A 38 4.46 44.02 -25.32
C SER A 38 3.26 44.90 -24.97
N ARG A 39 3.03 45.83 -25.89
CA ARG A 39 2.34 47.11 -25.75
C ARG A 39 0.81 46.95 -25.66
N ARG A 40 0.20 47.87 -24.91
CA ARG A 40 -1.22 48.25 -25.03
C ARG A 40 -1.53 48.71 -26.47
N PRO A 41 -2.79 48.60 -26.89
CA PRO A 41 -3.48 49.82 -27.31
C PRO A 41 -4.80 50.02 -26.57
N SER A 42 -5.03 51.27 -26.18
CA SER A 42 -6.27 51.83 -25.67
C SER A 42 -7.12 52.34 -26.84
N LEU A 43 -8.41 51.98 -26.89
CA LEU A 43 -9.48 52.82 -27.45
C LEU A 43 -10.79 52.52 -26.72
N ALA A 44 -11.64 53.53 -26.68
CA ALA A 44 -12.56 53.83 -25.61
C ALA A 44 -14.03 53.41 -25.84
N SER A 45 -14.77 53.41 -24.73
CA SER A 45 -16.20 53.71 -24.54
C SER A 45 -17.27 53.02 -25.40
N SER A 46 -18.13 52.26 -24.73
CA SER A 46 -19.57 52.58 -24.72
C SER A 46 -20.22 52.00 -23.47
N TRP A 47 -21.00 52.83 -22.80
CA TRP A 47 -21.67 52.53 -21.54
C TRP A 47 -22.95 51.76 -21.83
N ILE A 48 -23.21 50.69 -21.08
CA ILE A 48 -24.54 50.09 -20.96
C ILE A 48 -24.80 49.89 -19.46
N PRO A 49 -25.77 50.61 -18.85
CA PRO A 49 -26.21 50.33 -17.50
C PRO A 49 -27.34 49.32 -17.58
N ARG A 50 -27.08 48.07 -17.20
CA ARG A 50 -28.13 47.13 -16.81
C ARG A 50 -27.63 46.35 -15.60
N GLY A 51 -28.21 46.64 -14.45
CA GLY A 51 -27.96 45.97 -13.19
C GLY A 51 -28.27 44.49 -13.32
N VAL A 52 -27.24 43.69 -13.57
CA VAL A 52 -27.24 42.29 -13.19
C VAL A 52 -26.89 42.29 -11.72
N SER A 53 -27.88 42.02 -10.86
CA SER A 53 -27.59 41.58 -9.50
C SER A 53 -26.91 40.23 -9.63
N LEU A 54 -25.59 40.27 -9.87
CA LEU A 54 -24.75 39.11 -9.65
C LEU A 54 -24.80 38.93 -8.14
N SER A 55 -25.57 37.95 -7.68
CA SER A 55 -25.39 37.42 -6.34
C SER A 55 -23.95 36.96 -6.27
N THR A 56 -23.08 37.86 -5.82
CA THR A 56 -21.71 37.53 -5.45
C THR A 56 -21.86 36.62 -4.26
N SER A 57 -22.04 35.33 -4.56
CA SER A 57 -21.76 34.27 -3.62
C SER A 57 -20.31 34.50 -3.24
N THR A 58 -20.11 35.26 -2.17
CA THR A 58 -18.87 35.29 -1.44
C THR A 58 -18.72 33.85 -0.99
N ILE A 59 -18.08 33.05 -1.84
CA ILE A 59 -17.40 31.85 -1.41
C ILE A 59 -16.42 32.39 -0.40
N ARG A 60 -16.86 32.39 0.87
CA ARG A 60 -15.98 32.52 2.02
C ARG A 60 -15.07 31.32 1.89
N TYR A 61 -13.98 31.52 1.18
CA TYR A 61 -12.85 30.62 1.11
C TYR A 61 -12.41 30.51 2.56
N ALA A 62 -12.90 29.47 3.24
CA ALA A 62 -12.59 29.22 4.63
C ALA A 62 -11.06 29.09 4.67
N LYS A 63 -10.39 30.05 5.29
CA LYS A 63 -8.94 30.09 5.45
C LYS A 63 -8.44 29.04 6.47
N SER A 64 -9.25 28.01 6.75
CA SER A 64 -8.83 26.91 7.60
C SER A 64 -8.04 25.93 6.73
N PRO A 65 -6.76 25.69 7.01
CA PRO A 65 -6.05 24.59 6.38
C PRO A 65 -6.83 23.28 6.61
N LEU A 66 -6.76 22.35 5.65
CA LEU A 66 -7.46 21.06 5.69
C LEU A 66 -7.16 20.22 6.95
N THR A 67 -6.09 20.57 7.67
CA THR A 67 -5.58 19.89 8.85
C THR A 67 -5.86 20.61 10.17
N ASP A 68 -6.47 21.79 10.17
CA ASP A 68 -6.66 22.62 11.38
C ASP A 68 -8.04 22.36 12.04
N ARG A 69 -8.44 21.08 12.08
CA ARG A 69 -9.66 20.69 12.80
C ARG A 69 -9.37 20.66 14.29
N THR A 70 -10.15 21.40 15.07
CA THR A 70 -10.24 21.19 16.52
C THR A 70 -10.79 19.80 16.78
N SER A 71 -10.02 18.97 17.48
CA SER A 71 -10.40 17.61 17.86
C SER A 71 -11.43 17.68 18.98
N ASP A 72 -12.66 17.25 18.69
CA ASP A 72 -13.72 17.07 19.68
C ASP A 72 -13.92 15.56 19.88
N ASP A 73 -13.61 15.04 21.06
CA ASP A 73 -13.62 13.59 21.36
C ASP A 73 -14.95 12.92 20.99
N ALA A 74 -16.08 13.61 21.20
CA ALA A 74 -17.41 13.12 20.85
C ALA A 74 -17.62 12.97 19.33
N THR A 75 -17.15 13.95 18.55
CA THR A 75 -17.25 13.95 17.09
C THR A 75 -16.34 12.90 16.48
N ASP A 76 -15.14 12.73 17.04
CA ASP A 76 -14.16 11.73 16.57
C ASP A 76 -14.66 10.31 16.83
N ALA A 77 -15.27 10.06 17.99
CA ALA A 77 -15.92 8.78 18.29
C ALA A 77 -17.07 8.44 17.32
N GLU A 78 -17.92 9.43 16.98
CA GLU A 78 -19.00 9.25 16.01
C GLU A 78 -18.46 8.93 14.60
N LEU A 79 -17.42 9.63 14.15
CA LEU A 79 -16.75 9.36 12.87
C LEU A 79 -16.10 7.98 12.83
N GLU A 80 -15.47 7.55 13.92
CA GLU A 80 -14.93 6.18 14.04
C GLU A 80 -16.02 5.12 13.96
N GLU A 81 -17.16 5.32 14.61
CA GLU A 81 -18.29 4.41 14.52
C GLU A 81 -18.85 4.36 13.09
N GLN A 82 -19.00 5.51 12.44
CA GLN A 82 -19.41 5.59 11.04
C GLN A 82 -18.41 4.85 10.13
N ASN A 83 -17.11 5.00 10.37
CA ASN A 83 -16.07 4.27 9.65
C ASN A 83 -16.16 2.76 9.87
N ARG A 84 -16.47 2.31 11.09
CA ARG A 84 -16.67 0.89 11.41
C ARG A 84 -17.88 0.31 10.66
N LYS A 85 -19.02 1.02 10.65
CA LYS A 85 -20.22 0.60 9.91
C LYS A 85 -19.94 0.47 8.41
N ARG A 86 -19.30 1.48 7.80
CA ARG A 86 -18.88 1.43 6.39
C ARG A 86 -17.96 0.25 6.10
N ARG A 87 -16.98 -0.01 6.97
CA ARG A 87 -16.08 -1.15 6.82
C ARG A 87 -16.79 -2.48 6.97
N GLN A 88 -17.87 -2.58 7.74
CA GLN A 88 -18.66 -3.81 7.91
C GLN A 88 -19.49 -4.11 6.66
N GLU A 89 -20.09 -3.08 6.06
CA GLU A 89 -20.90 -3.18 4.84
C GLU A 89 -20.07 -3.43 3.57
N GLU A 90 -18.80 -3.00 3.55
CA GLU A 90 -17.93 -3.22 2.38
C GLU A 90 -17.71 -4.73 2.11
N PRO A 91 -17.86 -5.19 0.85
CA PRO A 91 -17.60 -6.58 0.49
C PRO A 91 -16.15 -6.95 0.84
N ALA A 92 -16.01 -7.96 1.69
CA ALA A 92 -14.74 -8.41 2.21
C ALA A 92 -14.57 -9.92 2.05
N TYR A 93 -13.32 -10.36 2.03
CA TYR A 93 -12.96 -11.75 2.16
C TYR A 93 -12.49 -12.02 3.58
N GLN A 94 -12.82 -13.20 4.08
CA GLN A 94 -12.19 -13.81 5.25
C GLN A 94 -11.20 -14.84 4.73
N ILE A 95 -9.93 -14.73 5.11
CA ILE A 95 -8.92 -15.72 4.79
C ILE A 95 -8.38 -16.35 6.05
N THR A 96 -8.09 -17.64 5.97
CA THR A 96 -7.36 -18.37 6.99
C THR A 96 -6.16 -18.99 6.31
N PHE A 97 -4.96 -18.60 6.74
CA PHE A 97 -3.72 -19.09 6.15
C PHE A 97 -2.74 -19.51 7.23
N THR A 98 -1.79 -20.36 6.85
CA THR A 98 -0.69 -20.79 7.71
C THR A 98 0.55 -19.99 7.35
N CYS A 99 1.10 -19.30 8.35
CA CYS A 99 2.33 -18.54 8.19
C CYS A 99 3.51 -19.49 7.97
N LYS A 100 4.19 -19.39 6.81
CA LYS A 100 5.32 -20.28 6.48
C LYS A 100 6.51 -20.23 7.45
N PRO A 101 7.03 -19.06 7.87
CA PRO A 101 8.20 -19.03 8.74
C PRO A 101 7.96 -19.54 10.17
N CYS A 102 6.72 -19.53 10.68
CA CYS A 102 6.44 -19.94 12.07
C CYS A 102 5.36 -21.02 12.23
N GLY A 103 4.71 -21.46 11.15
CA GLY A 103 3.66 -22.49 11.17
C GLY A 103 2.32 -22.06 11.79
N HIS A 104 2.19 -20.84 12.30
CA HIS A 104 0.96 -20.41 12.98
C HIS A 104 -0.17 -20.13 11.98
N ARG A 105 -1.35 -20.72 12.21
CA ARG A 105 -2.57 -20.49 11.42
C ARG A 105 -3.34 -19.30 11.98
N SER A 106 -3.68 -18.34 11.14
CA SER A 106 -4.41 -17.14 11.56
C SER A 106 -5.45 -16.72 10.53
N SER A 107 -6.54 -16.11 11.00
CA SER A 107 -7.64 -15.63 10.18
C SER A 107 -7.68 -14.10 10.13
N HIS A 108 -7.85 -13.54 8.93
CA HIS A 108 -7.82 -12.10 8.69
C HIS A 108 -8.94 -11.69 7.74
N ARG A 109 -9.51 -10.50 7.95
CA ARG A 109 -10.49 -9.88 7.07
C ARG A 109 -9.82 -8.82 6.21
N MET A 110 -10.09 -8.82 4.91
CA MET A 110 -9.63 -7.78 4.00
C MET A 110 -10.67 -7.44 2.94
N SER A 111 -10.65 -6.21 2.41
CA SER A 111 -11.62 -5.80 1.41
C SER A 111 -11.41 -6.56 0.09
N LYS A 112 -12.52 -6.86 -0.59
CA LYS A 112 -12.51 -7.47 -1.93
C LYS A 112 -11.75 -6.60 -2.92
N HIS A 113 -11.89 -5.27 -2.80
CA HIS A 113 -11.18 -4.32 -3.64
C HIS A 113 -9.66 -4.42 -3.47
N GLY A 114 -9.19 -4.40 -2.21
CA GLY A 114 -7.77 -4.52 -1.90
C GLY A 114 -7.17 -5.81 -2.46
N TYR A 115 -7.88 -6.93 -2.31
CA TYR A 115 -7.41 -8.23 -2.81
C TYR A 115 -7.23 -8.30 -4.33
N HIS A 116 -8.16 -7.74 -5.11
CA HIS A 116 -8.15 -7.86 -6.58
C HIS A 116 -7.44 -6.74 -7.32
N ARG A 117 -7.24 -5.58 -6.69
CA ARG A 117 -6.70 -4.38 -7.36
C ARG A 117 -5.56 -3.72 -6.60
N GLY A 118 -5.39 -4.01 -5.31
CA GLY A 118 -4.37 -3.41 -4.47
C GLY A 118 -3.27 -4.38 -4.06
N THR A 119 -2.41 -3.90 -3.18
CA THR A 119 -1.41 -4.72 -2.48
C THR A 119 -1.85 -4.87 -1.03
N VAL A 120 -2.02 -6.11 -0.57
CA VAL A 120 -2.53 -6.44 0.77
C VAL A 120 -1.46 -7.21 1.54
N LEU A 121 -1.15 -6.71 2.74
CA LEU A 121 -0.30 -7.39 3.70
C LEU A 121 -1.06 -7.67 4.99
N ILE A 122 -0.90 -8.87 5.53
CA ILE A 122 -1.46 -9.24 6.83
C ILE A 122 -0.35 -9.51 7.83
N ARG A 123 -0.54 -9.04 9.06
CA ARG A 123 0.43 -9.25 10.14
C ARG A 123 0.13 -10.59 10.82
N CYS A 124 1.11 -11.49 10.86
CA CYS A 124 0.97 -12.72 11.65
C CYS A 124 1.07 -12.39 13.15
N PRO A 125 0.15 -12.89 14.00
CA PRO A 125 0.17 -12.59 15.43
C PRO A 125 1.33 -13.26 16.18
N SER A 126 1.92 -14.33 15.66
CA SER A 126 3.01 -15.05 16.33
C SER A 126 4.40 -14.53 15.95
N CYS A 127 4.72 -14.42 14.66
CA CYS A 127 6.03 -13.93 14.23
C CYS A 127 6.09 -12.40 14.03
N LEU A 128 4.95 -11.71 14.18
CA LEU A 128 4.79 -10.25 14.04
C LEU A 128 5.18 -9.64 12.69
N ASN A 129 5.69 -10.46 11.77
CA ASN A 129 6.02 -10.09 10.40
C ASN A 129 4.76 -9.93 9.56
N ARG A 130 4.91 -9.18 8.46
CA ARG A 130 3.84 -8.96 7.48
C ARG A 130 4.01 -9.92 6.31
N HIS A 131 2.94 -10.62 5.95
CA HIS A 131 2.90 -11.55 4.82
C HIS A 131 2.12 -10.92 3.68
N VAL A 132 2.70 -10.95 2.48
CA VAL A 132 2.05 -10.46 1.26
C VAL A 132 1.02 -11.49 0.80
N ILE A 133 -0.21 -11.02 0.60
CA ILE A 133 -1.36 -11.84 0.20
C ILE A 133 -1.77 -11.55 -1.24
N SER A 134 -1.73 -10.29 -1.63
CA SER A 134 -1.93 -9.88 -3.01
C SER A 134 -0.98 -8.71 -3.28
N ASP A 135 -0.35 -8.70 -4.44
CA ASP A 135 0.47 -7.59 -4.91
C ASP A 135 0.10 -7.27 -6.36
N HIS A 136 -0.87 -6.37 -6.53
CA HIS A 136 -1.26 -5.87 -7.86
C HIS A 136 -0.58 -4.56 -8.25
N LEU A 137 0.07 -3.91 -7.30
CA LEU A 137 0.74 -2.61 -7.50
C LEU A 137 2.26 -2.76 -7.68
N ASN A 138 2.78 -3.99 -7.74
CA ASN A 138 4.19 -4.29 -7.99
C ASN A 138 5.13 -3.63 -6.96
N ILE A 139 4.72 -3.63 -5.68
CA ILE A 139 5.53 -3.01 -4.62
C ILE A 139 6.61 -3.98 -4.14
N PHE A 140 6.32 -5.28 -4.11
CA PHE A 140 7.24 -6.31 -3.63
C PHE A 140 7.73 -7.25 -4.73
N PHE A 141 6.90 -7.46 -5.76
CA PHE A 141 7.23 -8.32 -6.88
C PHE A 141 7.17 -7.57 -8.21
N ASP A 142 8.07 -7.91 -9.14
CA ASP A 142 8.08 -7.35 -10.50
C ASP A 142 6.84 -7.72 -11.33
N GLU A 143 6.14 -8.77 -10.92
CA GLU A 143 4.90 -9.26 -11.54
C GLU A 143 3.73 -9.20 -10.57
N LYS A 144 2.52 -9.00 -11.11
CA LYS A 144 1.29 -9.06 -10.33
C LYS A 144 1.07 -10.48 -9.83
N LYS A 145 1.03 -10.67 -8.51
CA LYS A 145 0.87 -11.99 -7.90
C LYS A 145 -0.25 -11.98 -6.87
N LYS A 146 -1.14 -12.97 -6.97
CA LYS A 146 -2.13 -13.26 -5.94
C LYS A 146 -1.70 -14.46 -5.09
N LEU A 147 -2.36 -14.64 -3.96
CA LEU A 147 -2.11 -15.78 -3.07
C LEU A 147 -2.27 -17.12 -3.81
N GLU A 148 -3.24 -17.23 -4.71
CA GLU A 148 -3.45 -18.46 -5.49
C GLU A 148 -2.29 -18.73 -6.45
N ASP A 149 -1.71 -17.70 -7.06
CA ASP A 149 -0.57 -17.85 -7.98
C ASP A 149 0.69 -18.27 -7.22
N ILE A 150 0.86 -17.73 -6.01
CA ILE A 150 1.99 -18.07 -5.12
C ILE A 150 1.89 -19.53 -4.67
N LEU A 151 0.69 -19.97 -4.27
CA LEU A 151 0.44 -21.34 -3.80
C LEU A 151 0.47 -22.36 -4.95
N ALA A 152 -0.08 -22.01 -6.12
CA ALA A 152 -0.05 -22.86 -7.30
C ALA A 152 1.37 -23.20 -7.75
N LYS A 153 2.30 -22.24 -7.68
CA LYS A 153 3.74 -22.47 -7.96
C LYS A 153 4.39 -23.45 -6.98
N GLN A 154 3.83 -23.59 -5.78
CA GLN A 154 4.32 -24.49 -4.73
C GLN A 154 3.58 -25.84 -4.71
N GLY A 155 2.56 -26.01 -5.56
CA GLY A 155 1.72 -27.22 -5.63
C GLY A 155 0.51 -27.21 -4.68
N ASP A 156 0.31 -26.13 -3.93
CA ASP A 156 -0.79 -25.98 -2.98
C ASP A 156 -2.04 -25.40 -3.65
N LYS A 157 -3.24 -25.82 -3.22
CA LYS A 157 -4.54 -25.33 -3.75
C LYS A 157 -5.24 -24.42 -2.75
N VAL A 158 -5.96 -23.42 -3.26
CA VAL A 158 -6.83 -22.53 -2.47
C VAL A 158 -8.29 -22.89 -2.68
N THR A 159 -8.98 -23.23 -1.60
CA THR A 159 -10.43 -23.46 -1.61
C THR A 159 -11.15 -22.13 -1.41
N ARG A 160 -12.08 -21.80 -2.31
CA ARG A 160 -12.95 -20.62 -2.20
C ARG A 160 -14.37 -21.06 -1.86
N GLY A 161 -14.93 -20.51 -0.80
CA GLY A 161 -16.32 -20.70 -0.38
C GLY A 161 -17.03 -19.36 -0.25
N TYR A 162 -18.35 -19.36 -0.44
CA TYR A 162 -19.22 -18.23 -0.15
C TYR A 162 -19.98 -18.51 1.14
N VAL A 163 -19.85 -17.61 2.13
CA VAL A 163 -20.38 -17.80 3.48
C VAL A 163 -21.75 -17.13 3.57
N ASP A 164 -22.79 -17.80 3.07
CA ASP A 164 -24.18 -17.53 3.44
C ASP A 164 -24.62 -18.69 4.35
N GLY A 165 -24.45 -18.53 5.67
CA GLY A 165 -24.74 -19.57 6.67
C GLY A 165 -23.51 -20.34 7.17
N ASP A 166 -23.73 -21.48 7.80
CA ASP A 166 -22.67 -22.33 8.38
C ASP A 166 -21.90 -23.11 7.30
N MET A 167 -20.57 -23.09 7.39
CA MET A 167 -19.67 -23.77 6.46
C MET A 167 -18.76 -24.73 7.22
N GLU A 168 -18.87 -26.03 6.91
CA GLU A 168 -18.06 -27.10 7.50
C GLU A 168 -16.96 -27.51 6.50
N PHE A 169 -15.69 -27.43 6.92
CA PHE A 169 -14.53 -27.83 6.14
C PHE A 169 -13.97 -29.13 6.70
N TRP A 170 -13.83 -30.16 5.85
CA TRP A 170 -13.22 -31.43 6.21
C TRP A 170 -11.78 -31.52 5.65
N ASP A 171 -10.92 -32.32 6.30
CA ASP A 171 -9.49 -32.44 5.96
C ASP A 171 -9.22 -33.04 4.56
N ASP A 172 -10.25 -33.62 3.93
CA ASP A 172 -10.21 -34.10 2.54
C ASP A 172 -10.34 -32.98 1.50
N GLY A 173 -10.49 -31.73 1.95
CA GLY A 173 -10.64 -30.56 1.09
C GLY A 173 -12.04 -30.38 0.52
N THR A 174 -13.02 -31.17 0.98
CA THR A 174 -14.42 -30.98 0.63
C THR A 174 -15.04 -29.91 1.52
N ALA A 175 -15.75 -28.96 0.89
CA ALA A 175 -16.57 -27.97 1.58
C ALA A 175 -18.02 -28.21 1.16
N TYR A 176 -18.86 -28.63 2.11
CA TYR A 176 -20.30 -28.77 1.87
C TYR A 176 -21.04 -27.55 2.38
N LYS A 177 -21.95 -27.02 1.56
CA LYS A 177 -22.89 -25.98 1.97
C LYS A 177 -24.02 -26.67 2.75
N LYS A 178 -24.15 -26.40 4.05
CA LYS A 178 -25.28 -26.89 4.84
C LYS A 178 -26.52 -26.09 4.42
N THR A 179 -27.37 -26.67 3.59
CA THR A 179 -28.72 -26.13 3.34
C THR A 179 -29.55 -26.39 4.58
N GLY A 180 -30.04 -25.33 5.24
CA GLY A 180 -30.76 -25.41 6.50
C GLY A 180 -31.87 -26.46 6.48
N ASP A 181 -31.90 -27.29 7.51
CA ASP A 181 -32.88 -28.34 7.71
C ASP A 181 -34.30 -27.76 7.74
N GLU A 182 -35.16 -28.22 6.83
CA GLU A 182 -36.60 -28.03 6.89
C GLU A 182 -37.11 -28.63 8.21
N ALA A 183 -37.71 -27.79 9.05
CA ALA A 183 -38.43 -28.19 10.23
C ALA A 183 -39.56 -29.16 9.84
N LYS A 184 -39.35 -30.46 10.09
CA LYS A 184 -40.40 -31.46 10.07
C LYS A 184 -41.25 -31.27 11.32
N SER A 185 -42.37 -30.56 11.19
CA SER A 185 -43.42 -30.50 12.20
C SER A 185 -44.15 -31.84 12.24
N ASP A 186 -44.16 -32.48 13.42
CA ASP A 186 -45.00 -33.63 13.76
C ASP A 186 -46.50 -33.28 13.72
#